data_AF-A0A3D2R6N4-F1
#
_entry.id   AF-A0A3D2R6N4-F1
#
_cell.length_a   1.000
_cell.length_b   1.000
_cell.length_c   1.000
_cell.angle_alpha   90.00
_cell.angle_beta   90.00
_cell.angle_gamma   90.00
#
_symmetry.space_group_name_H-M   'P 1'
#
loop_
_entity.id
_entity.type
_entity.pdbx_description
1 polymer ?
#
loop_
_entity_poly.entity_id
_entity_poly.type
_entity_poly.pdbx_seq_one_letter_code
_entity_poly.pdbx_strand_id
1 'polypeptide(L)'
;DIVMAVKEGGADPDGNSRLRAVIQNAKAVNMPKDNIERAIKRASDKNQGDYKEVVFEGYAPHGIAVLVETATDNNTRTVANIRSYFNKCDGSLGTSGSVVFMFDHVCNFRI
;
A
#
# COMPACT_ATOMS: atom_id res chain seq x y z
N ASP A 1 -3.21 5.04 -2.08
CA ASP A 1 -3.74 4.28 -3.23
C ASP A 1 -3.99 5.14 -4.45
N ILE A 2 -4.82 6.19 -4.39
CA ILE A 2 -5.11 7.05 -5.57
C ILE A 2 -3.81 7.55 -6.23
N VAL A 3 -2.90 8.11 -5.43
CA VAL A 3 -1.63 8.65 -5.93
C VAL A 3 -0.78 7.58 -6.61
N MET A 4 -0.77 6.35 -6.09
CA MET A 4 0.01 5.25 -6.66
C MET A 4 -0.60 4.75 -7.97
N ALA A 5 -1.93 4.55 -7.99
CA ALA A 5 -2.64 4.16 -9.19
C ALA A 5 -2.40 5.16 -10.33
N VAL A 6 -2.39 6.46 -10.03
CA VAL A 6 -2.07 7.52 -11.01
C VAL A 6 -0.62 7.44 -11.50
N LYS A 7 0.34 7.19 -10.61
CA LYS A 7 1.75 7.05 -11.00
C LYS A 7 2.00 5.83 -11.90
N GLU A 8 1.29 4.73 -11.69
CA GLU A 8 1.46 3.49 -12.46
C GLU A 8 0.74 3.53 -13.83
N GLY A 9 -0.49 4.04 -13.86
CA GLY A 9 -1.38 3.92 -15.02
C GLY A 9 -1.91 5.24 -15.59
N GLY A 10 -1.43 6.37 -15.08
CA GLY A 10 -1.89 7.70 -15.49
C GLY A 10 -3.14 8.19 -14.74
N ALA A 11 -3.43 9.48 -14.91
CA ALA A 11 -4.46 10.20 -14.15
C ALA A 11 -5.89 10.00 -14.66
N ASP A 12 -6.06 9.34 -15.81
CA ASP A 12 -7.35 9.11 -16.45
C ASP A 12 -8.01 7.81 -15.97
N PRO A 13 -9.14 7.85 -15.24
CA PRO A 13 -9.85 6.65 -14.78
C PRO A 13 -10.43 5.78 -15.90
N ASP A 14 -10.60 6.31 -17.11
CA ASP A 14 -11.13 5.54 -18.25
C ASP A 14 -10.04 4.63 -18.84
N GLY A 15 -8.79 5.10 -18.87
CA GLY A 15 -7.61 4.32 -19.23
C GLY A 15 -6.98 3.50 -18.08
N ASN A 16 -7.33 3.79 -16.82
CA ASN A 16 -6.69 3.20 -15.65
C ASN A 16 -7.71 2.45 -14.75
N SER A 17 -7.79 1.13 -14.92
CA SER A 17 -8.70 0.26 -14.16
C SER A 17 -8.40 0.25 -12.65
N ARG A 18 -7.12 0.31 -12.24
CA ARG A 18 -6.71 0.39 -10.83
C ARG A 18 -7.21 1.68 -10.20
N LEU A 19 -7.04 2.81 -10.89
CA LEU A 19 -7.54 4.10 -10.43
C LEU A 19 -9.07 4.10 -10.29
N ARG A 20 -9.78 3.51 -11.25
CA ARG A 20 -11.25 3.38 -11.20
C ARG A 20 -11.72 2.61 -9.96
N ALA A 21 -11.10 1.46 -9.68
CA ALA A 21 -11.43 0.65 -8.50
C ALA A 21 -11.14 1.41 -7.19
N VAL A 22 -10.00 2.10 -7.11
CA VAL A 22 -9.65 2.89 -5.92
C VAL A 22 -10.60 4.08 -5.72
N ILE A 23 -11.02 4.76 -6.80
CA ILE A 23 -12.02 5.83 -6.73
C ILE A 23 -13.36 5.29 -6.22
N GLN A 24 -13.78 4.11 -6.68
CA GLN A 24 -14.99 3.45 -6.19
C GLN A 24 -14.91 3.15 -4.69
N ASN A 25 -13.79 2.59 -4.23
CA ASN A 25 -13.55 2.31 -2.81
C ASN A 25 -13.53 3.58 -1.96
N ALA A 26 -12.92 4.67 -2.46
CA ALA A 26 -12.91 5.96 -1.79
C ALA A 26 -14.32 6.57 -1.65
N LYS A 27 -15.15 6.45 -2.70
CA LYS A 27 -16.55 6.87 -2.66
C LYS A 27 -17.38 6.04 -1.67
N ALA A 28 -17.11 4.73 -1.58
CA ALA A 28 -17.81 3.83 -0.66
C ALA A 28 -17.59 4.20 0.83
N VAL A 29 -16.45 4.82 1.16
CA VAL A 29 -16.16 5.34 2.51
C VAL A 29 -16.51 6.82 2.69
N ASN A 30 -17.36 7.39 1.82
CA ASN A 30 -17.78 8.79 1.83
C ASN A 30 -16.62 9.80 1.74
N MET A 31 -15.52 9.47 1.03
CA MET A 31 -14.46 10.45 0.77
C MET A 31 -14.99 11.59 -0.12
N PRO A 32 -14.85 12.86 0.28
CA PRO A 32 -15.27 14.00 -0.54
C PRO A 32 -14.62 14.00 -1.92
N LYS A 33 -15.39 14.36 -2.96
CA LYS A 33 -14.93 14.40 -4.35
C LYS A 33 -13.68 15.26 -4.53
N ASP A 34 -13.64 16.42 -3.87
CA ASP A 34 -12.50 17.36 -3.93
C ASP A 34 -11.20 16.73 -3.41
N ASN A 35 -11.28 15.85 -2.41
CA ASN A 35 -10.10 15.14 -1.89
C ASN A 35 -9.57 14.13 -2.91
N ILE A 36 -10.46 13.44 -3.63
CA ILE A 36 -10.10 12.50 -4.70
C ILE A 36 -9.43 13.25 -5.84
N GLU A 37 -10.03 14.33 -6.32
CA GLU A 37 -9.48 15.16 -7.41
C GLU A 37 -8.14 15.79 -7.02
N ARG A 38 -8.03 16.29 -5.77
CA ARG A 38 -6.76 16.82 -5.25
C ARG A 38 -5.69 15.75 -5.19
N ALA A 39 -6.03 14.52 -4.79
CA ALA A 39 -5.08 13.40 -4.76
C ALA A 39 -4.61 13.01 -6.17
N ILE A 40 -5.50 13.00 -7.16
CA ILE A 40 -5.17 12.74 -8.57
C ILE A 40 -4.24 13.83 -9.11
N LYS A 41 -4.63 15.10 -8.94
CA LYS A 41 -3.83 16.25 -9.42
C LYS A 41 -2.45 16.27 -8.78
N ARG A 42 -2.38 16.05 -7.47
CA ARG A 42 -1.13 16.00 -6.71
C ARG A 42 -0.20 14.88 -7.20
N ALA A 43 -0.76 13.76 -7.66
CA ALA A 43 0.02 12.64 -8.18
C ALA A 43 0.57 12.89 -9.59
N SER A 44 -0.13 13.70 -10.39
CA SER A 44 0.33 14.14 -11.71
C SER A 44 1.45 15.18 -11.64
N ASP A 45 1.56 15.91 -10.51
CA ASP A 45 2.64 16.87 -10.28
C ASP A 45 3.97 16.17 -9.95
N LYS A 46 5.01 16.45 -10.75
CA LYS A 46 6.35 15.83 -10.65
C LYS A 46 7.13 16.14 -9.36
N ASN A 47 6.59 16.98 -8.48
CA ASN A 47 7.26 17.45 -7.25
C ASN A 47 6.95 16.60 -6.00
N GLN A 48 6.23 15.49 -6.13
CA GLN A 48 6.00 14.60 -4.99
C GLN A 48 7.12 13.59 -4.79
N GLY A 49 7.51 13.40 -3.52
CA GLY A 49 8.36 12.28 -3.10
C GLY A 49 7.85 10.96 -3.68
N ASP A 50 8.79 10.15 -4.17
CA ASP A 50 8.48 8.87 -4.78
C ASP A 50 8.00 7.87 -3.74
N TYR A 51 6.68 7.84 -3.53
CA TYR A 51 6.01 6.72 -2.89
C TYR A 51 6.25 5.46 -3.71
N LYS A 52 6.83 4.46 -3.06
CA LYS A 52 7.07 3.13 -3.60
C LYS A 52 6.30 2.11 -2.79
N GLU A 53 5.78 1.10 -3.48
CA GLU A 53 5.24 -0.08 -2.84
C GLU A 53 6.40 -0.95 -2.34
N VAL A 54 6.36 -1.29 -1.05
CA VAL A 54 7.33 -2.17 -0.40
C VAL A 54 6.55 -3.15 0.46
N VAL A 55 6.84 -4.43 0.26
CA VAL A 55 6.30 -5.52 1.07
C VAL A 55 7.33 -5.90 2.12
N PHE A 56 6.89 -5.93 3.38
CA PHE A 56 7.67 -6.42 4.50
C PHE A 56 7.12 -7.76 4.96
N GLU A 57 8.02 -8.61 5.39
CA GLU A 57 7.75 -10.01 5.72
C GLU A 57 8.25 -10.28 7.13
N GLY A 58 7.53 -11.09 7.90
CA GLY A 58 7.95 -11.45 9.24
C GLY A 58 7.04 -12.47 9.91
N TYR A 59 7.36 -12.75 11.16
CA TYR A 59 6.61 -13.66 12.01
C TYR A 59 6.12 -12.95 13.27
N ALA A 60 4.86 -13.16 13.63
CA ALA A 60 4.29 -12.83 14.92
C ALA A 60 4.48 -14.00 15.91
N PRO A 61 4.12 -13.85 17.20
CA PRO A 61 4.22 -14.92 18.19
C PRO A 61 3.58 -16.21 17.70
N HIS A 62 4.11 -17.34 18.15
CA HIS A 62 3.66 -18.69 17.76
C HIS A 62 3.88 -19.04 16.28
N GLY A 63 4.76 -18.32 15.57
CA GLY A 63 5.14 -18.64 14.18
C GLY A 63 4.10 -18.21 13.15
N ILE A 64 3.23 -17.25 13.49
CA ILE A 64 2.22 -16.72 12.56
C ILE A 64 2.93 -15.87 11.51
N ALA A 65 2.86 -16.27 10.24
CA ALA A 65 3.42 -15.50 9.13
C ALA A 65 2.63 -14.21 8.89
N VAL A 66 3.33 -13.10 8.64
CA VAL A 66 2.75 -11.78 8.40
C VAL A 66 3.40 -11.12 7.19
N LEU A 67 2.56 -10.72 6.23
CA LEU A 67 2.91 -9.80 5.14
C LEU A 67 2.37 -8.40 5.47
N VAL A 68 3.20 -7.38 5.27
CA VAL A 68 2.82 -5.98 5.45
C VAL A 68 3.09 -5.25 4.15
N GLU A 69 2.05 -5.01 3.36
CA GLU A 69 2.11 -4.17 2.17
C GLU A 69 2.10 -2.70 2.56
N THR A 70 3.05 -1.93 2.04
CA THR A 70 3.20 -0.52 2.40
C THR A 70 3.44 0.36 1.19
N ALA A 71 2.95 1.58 1.28
CA ALA A 71 3.27 2.68 0.38
C ALA A 71 4.08 3.72 1.15
N THR A 72 5.35 3.93 0.79
CA THR A 72 6.21 4.86 1.52
C THR A 72 7.12 5.70 0.63
N ASP A 73 7.32 6.95 1.03
CA ASP A 73 8.31 7.88 0.47
C ASP A 73 9.70 7.73 1.14
N ASN A 74 9.81 6.93 2.20
CA ASN A 74 11.05 6.70 2.94
C ASN A 74 11.09 5.28 3.49
N ASN A 75 11.79 4.39 2.77
CA ASN A 75 11.91 2.98 3.14
C ASN A 75 12.63 2.79 4.49
N THR A 76 13.69 3.55 4.76
CA THR A 76 14.48 3.44 5.99
C THR A 76 13.64 3.73 7.23
N ARG A 77 12.81 4.79 7.18
CA ARG A 77 11.86 5.13 8.25
C ARG A 77 10.82 4.02 8.43
N THR A 78 10.26 3.52 7.33
CA THR A 78 9.21 2.49 7.39
C THR A 78 9.72 1.17 7.95
N VAL A 79 10.89 0.69 7.49
CA VAL A 79 11.56 -0.51 8.05
C VAL A 79 11.78 -0.37 9.55
N ALA A 80 12.31 0.77 10.01
CA ALA A 80 12.60 1.00 11.41
C ALA A 80 11.33 0.95 12.27
N ASN A 81 10.25 1.58 11.80
CA ASN A 81 8.96 1.58 12.50
C ASN A 81 8.34 0.18 12.54
N ILE A 82 8.29 -0.53 11.42
CA ILE A 82 7.72 -1.89 11.34
C ILE A 82 8.50 -2.82 12.26
N ARG A 83 9.83 -2.81 12.18
CA ARG A 83 10.68 -3.61 13.06
C ARG A 83 10.39 -3.32 14.54
N SER A 84 10.23 -2.04 14.91
CA SER A 84 9.87 -1.64 16.27
C SER A 84 8.55 -2.26 16.72
N TYR A 85 7.53 -2.30 15.86
CA TYR A 85 6.23 -2.90 16.19
C TYR A 85 6.29 -4.43 16.29
N PHE A 86 7.00 -5.12 15.40
CA PHE A 86 7.24 -6.56 15.55
C PHE A 86 7.92 -6.87 16.89
N ASN A 87 9.00 -6.14 17.21
CA ASN A 87 9.73 -6.34 18.45
C ASN A 87 8.89 -6.05 19.72
N LYS A 88 7.98 -5.07 19.66
CA LYS A 88 7.08 -4.76 20.79
C LYS A 88 6.00 -5.83 21.03
N CYS A 89 5.69 -6.62 20.01
CA CYS A 89 4.64 -7.63 20.04
C CYS A 89 5.21 -9.05 19.99
N ASP A 90 6.43 -9.25 20.49
CA ASP A 90 7.13 -10.56 20.52
C ASP A 90 7.25 -11.26 19.15
N GLY A 91 7.24 -10.48 18.07
CA GLY A 91 7.47 -10.93 16.71
C GLY A 91 8.85 -10.55 16.18
N SER A 92 9.14 -10.96 14.95
CA SER A 92 10.38 -10.62 14.25
C SER A 92 10.11 -10.24 12.79
N LEU A 93 10.76 -9.16 12.35
CA LEU A 93 10.80 -8.79 10.95
C LEU A 93 11.81 -9.70 10.22
N GLY A 94 11.35 -10.41 9.20
CA GLY A 94 12.14 -11.30 8.36
C GLY A 94 12.80 -10.59 7.17
N THR A 95 13.40 -11.39 6.30
CA THR A 95 13.92 -10.96 5.01
C THR A 95 12.87 -11.13 3.92
N SER A 96 13.06 -10.45 2.78
CA SER A 96 12.21 -10.69 1.61
C SER A 96 12.31 -12.16 1.17
N GLY A 97 11.18 -12.77 0.85
CA GLY A 97 11.06 -14.19 0.49
C GLY A 97 10.87 -15.15 1.67
N SER A 98 10.81 -14.66 2.92
CA SER A 98 10.74 -15.52 4.11
C SER A 98 9.37 -16.10 4.41
N VAL A 99 8.29 -15.43 3.99
CA VAL A 99 6.92 -15.90 4.20
C VAL A 99 6.03 -15.76 2.99
N VAL A 100 6.39 -14.93 2.00
CA VAL A 100 5.53 -14.65 0.83
C VAL A 100 5.09 -15.91 0.09
N PHE A 101 5.91 -16.95 0.05
CA PHE A 101 5.58 -18.24 -0.59
C PHE A 101 4.45 -19.01 0.11
N MET A 102 4.10 -18.62 1.35
CA MET A 102 2.98 -19.20 2.10
C MET A 102 1.63 -18.54 1.74
N PHE A 103 1.62 -17.50 0.91
CA PHE A 103 0.44 -16.72 0.56
C PHE A 103 0.19 -16.71 -0.95
N ASP A 104 -1.09 -16.75 -1.31
CA ASP A 104 -1.55 -16.50 -2.68
C ASP A 104 -2.01 -15.06 -2.84
N HIS A 105 -1.58 -14.41 -3.92
CA HIS A 105 -2.05 -13.08 -4.28
C HIS A 105 -3.37 -13.20 -5.05
N VAL A 106 -4.49 -12.88 -4.40
CA VAL A 106 -5.85 -13.03 -4.94
C VAL A 106 -6.61 -11.72 -4.93
N CYS A 107 -7.56 -11.56 -5.84
CA CYS A 107 -8.48 -10.41 -5.83
C CYS A 107 -9.57 -10.62 -4.77
N ASN A 108 -9.73 -9.65 -3.86
CA ASN A 108 -10.80 -9.63 -2.86
C ASN A 108 -11.87 -8.60 -3.26
N PHE A 109 -13.11 -9.05 -3.40
CA PHE A 109 -14.28 -8.19 -3.62
C PHE A 109 -15.22 -8.31 -2.43
N ARG A 110 -15.57 -7.18 -1.81
CA ARG A 110 -16.57 -7.11 -0.74
C ARG A 110 -17.84 -6.45 -1.29
N ILE A 111 -18.93 -7.19 -1.27
CA ILE A 111 -20.28 -6.74 -1.69
C ILE A 111 -21.03 -6.23 -0.47
#